data_AF-A0A359LQF8-F1
#
_entry.id   AF-A0A359LQF8-F1
#
_cell.length_a   1.000
_cell.length_b   1.000
_cell.length_c   1.000
_cell.angle_alpha   90.00
_cell.angle_beta   90.00
_cell.angle_gamma   90.00
#
_symmetry.space_group_name_H-M   'P 1'
#
loop_
_entity.id
_entity.type
_entity.pdbx_description
1 polymer ?
#
loop_
_entity_poly.entity_id
_entity_poly.type
_entity_poly.pdbx_seq_one_letter_code
_entity_poly.pdbx_strand_id
1 'polypeptide(L)'
;MPALIEWKPKSKAIRRIVRSKEGKTSMKMNKVLSVLSLGIALAATSFLATSASAAENSYQGARVAVDSGKSFDDVTKAVKMMVAKNGMMVLAEVDHGKILSMTGLKLKAKLFLVGNPMVGKELFEQTHAVGLYVPVRLYVYTDAGGKTHVEYDKPSSLLGQFQGDKIGMVGKMLDEKIGGLATMAAQ
;
A
#
# COMPACT_ATOMS: atom_id res chain seq x y z
N MET A 1 58.13 -24.47 19.77
CA MET A 1 58.86 -23.93 20.92
C MET A 1 57.85 -23.56 22.01
N PRO A 2 57.91 -24.11 23.24
CA PRO A 2 57.37 -23.42 24.42
C PRO A 2 58.38 -22.32 24.84
N ALA A 3 58.14 -21.35 25.71
CA ALA A 3 57.11 -21.17 26.72
C ALA A 3 56.89 -19.66 26.96
N LEU A 4 55.65 -19.22 27.11
CA LEU A 4 55.31 -17.93 27.72
C LEU A 4 54.79 -18.18 29.15
N ILE A 5 55.68 -17.88 30.10
CA ILE A 5 55.50 -17.53 31.52
C ILE A 5 54.07 -17.70 32.07
N GLU A 6 53.88 -18.73 32.90
CA GLU A 6 52.69 -18.95 33.71
C GLU A 6 52.67 -17.96 34.90
N TRP A 7 51.79 -16.97 34.86
CA TRP A 7 51.58 -16.05 35.99
C TRP A 7 50.56 -16.63 36.99
N LYS A 8 51.00 -16.93 38.23
CA LYS A 8 50.12 -17.37 39.32
C LYS A 8 49.90 -16.27 40.36
N PRO A 9 48.66 -15.80 40.58
CA PRO A 9 48.36 -14.82 41.62
C PRO A 9 48.46 -15.44 43.02
N LYS A 10 49.25 -14.81 43.91
CA LYS A 10 49.62 -15.32 45.23
C LYS A 10 48.59 -15.09 46.36
N SER A 11 47.43 -14.47 46.11
CA SER A 11 46.43 -14.20 47.18
C SER A 11 45.11 -14.97 47.00
N LYS A 12 44.53 -15.45 48.11
CA LYS A 12 43.24 -16.18 48.12
C LYS A 12 42.06 -15.31 47.69
N ALA A 13 42.14 -13.99 47.89
CA ALA A 13 41.07 -13.05 47.54
C ALA A 13 40.89 -12.91 46.02
N ILE A 14 41.97 -12.85 45.24
CA ILE A 14 41.92 -12.70 43.77
C ILE A 14 41.36 -13.95 43.09
N ARG A 15 41.63 -15.15 43.65
CA ARG A 15 41.07 -16.41 43.14
C ARG A 15 39.54 -16.49 43.21
N ARG A 16 38.90 -15.76 44.13
CA ARG A 16 37.44 -15.79 44.30
C ARG A 16 36.70 -14.93 43.26
N ILE A 17 37.32 -13.82 42.82
CA ILE A 17 36.74 -12.92 41.81
C ILE A 17 36.85 -13.53 40.41
N VAL A 18 37.96 -14.18 40.07
CA VAL A 18 38.12 -14.88 38.78
C VAL A 18 37.11 -16.03 38.66
N ARG A 19 36.95 -16.86 39.71
CA ARG A 19 36.01 -17.99 39.71
C ARG A 19 34.53 -17.57 39.67
N SER A 20 34.20 -16.32 40.02
CA SER A 20 32.81 -15.83 39.98
C SER A 20 32.41 -15.23 38.62
N LYS A 21 33.37 -14.89 37.75
CA LYS A 21 33.08 -14.40 36.38
C LYS A 21 33.10 -15.50 35.30
N GLU A 22 33.69 -16.66 35.55
CA GLU A 22 33.73 -17.79 34.60
C GLU A 22 32.41 -18.59 34.48
N GLY A 23 31.40 -18.31 35.30
CA GLY A 23 30.12 -19.04 35.31
C GLY A 23 28.98 -18.40 34.49
N LYS A 24 29.21 -17.30 33.76
CA LYS A 24 28.09 -16.56 33.16
C LYS A 24 28.39 -15.92 31.79
N THR A 25 29.20 -16.57 30.97
CA THR A 25 29.49 -16.08 29.61
C THR A 25 29.83 -17.22 28.65
N SER A 26 28.83 -18.04 28.31
CA SER A 26 28.86 -18.98 27.17
C SER A 26 27.40 -19.37 26.92
N MET A 27 26.72 -19.04 25.83
CA MET A 27 27.13 -18.96 24.43
C MET A 27 26.42 -17.80 23.73
N LYS A 28 27.18 -16.99 22.98
CA LYS A 28 26.72 -16.45 21.71
C LYS A 28 27.88 -16.52 20.72
N MET A 29 27.53 -16.99 19.53
CA MET A 29 28.17 -16.80 18.23
C MET A 29 29.40 -17.63 17.84
N ASN A 30 29.09 -18.61 16.99
CA ASN A 30 29.53 -18.72 15.59
C ASN A 30 31.01 -18.96 15.30
N LYS A 31 31.29 -20.09 14.66
CA LYS A 31 31.81 -20.19 13.28
C LYS A 31 32.00 -21.70 12.94
N VAL A 32 31.34 -22.32 11.97
CA VAL A 32 31.46 -22.21 10.49
C VAL A 32 31.95 -23.58 9.97
N LEU A 33 31.15 -24.21 9.08
CA LEU A 33 31.53 -25.12 7.97
C LEU A 33 32.22 -26.47 8.36
N SER A 34 31.93 -27.66 7.84
CA SER A 34 31.30 -28.08 6.57
C SER A 34 31.25 -29.63 6.47
N VAL A 35 30.15 -30.17 5.89
CA VAL A 35 29.95 -31.43 5.10
C VAL A 35 30.31 -32.80 5.74
N LEU A 36 29.76 -34.00 5.45
CA LEU A 36 29.09 -34.71 4.33
C LEU A 36 28.37 -35.92 5.05
N SER A 37 27.09 -36.30 4.90
CA SER A 37 26.37 -36.93 3.76
C SER A 37 25.56 -38.15 4.27
N LEU A 38 24.32 -38.26 3.76
CA LEU A 38 23.48 -39.47 3.63
C LEU A 38 22.64 -39.96 4.84
N GLY A 39 21.36 -39.58 4.82
CA GLY A 39 20.30 -40.17 5.63
C GLY A 39 18.94 -39.61 5.20
N ILE A 40 18.30 -40.30 4.25
CA ILE A 40 16.94 -40.02 3.77
C ILE A 40 15.95 -40.28 4.91
N ALA A 41 15.20 -39.26 5.35
CA ALA A 41 13.80 -39.40 5.80
C ALA A 41 13.19 -38.04 6.13
N LEU A 42 12.18 -37.67 5.34
CA LEU A 42 11.03 -36.83 5.70
C LEU A 42 11.30 -35.66 6.67
N ALA A 43 11.76 -34.55 6.12
CA ALA A 43 11.28 -33.26 6.58
C ALA A 43 10.88 -32.48 5.33
N ALA A 44 9.62 -32.68 4.92
CA ALA A 44 8.93 -31.70 4.10
C ALA A 44 8.86 -30.42 4.93
N THR A 45 9.93 -29.62 4.89
CA THR A 45 9.88 -28.22 5.27
C THR A 45 8.99 -27.58 4.23
N SER A 46 7.69 -27.55 4.53
CA SER A 46 6.72 -26.70 3.88
C SER A 46 7.34 -25.31 3.85
N PHE A 47 7.86 -24.95 2.69
CA PHE A 47 8.16 -23.56 2.38
C PHE A 47 6.79 -22.90 2.40
N LEU A 48 6.38 -22.39 3.56
CA LEU A 48 5.40 -21.32 3.62
C LEU A 48 6.08 -20.17 2.89
N ALA A 49 5.88 -20.13 1.57
CA ALA A 49 5.86 -18.88 0.86
C ALA A 49 4.70 -18.10 1.49
N THR A 50 4.97 -17.46 2.62
CA THR A 50 4.28 -16.24 3.00
C THR A 50 4.50 -15.35 1.79
N SER A 51 3.48 -15.26 0.94
CA SER A 51 3.44 -14.25 -0.08
C SER A 51 3.74 -12.96 0.66
N ALA A 52 4.80 -12.28 0.25
CA ALA A 52 4.96 -10.90 0.61
C ALA A 52 3.67 -10.24 0.14
N SER A 53 2.75 -9.97 1.05
CA SER A 53 1.81 -8.89 0.86
C SER A 53 2.71 -7.73 0.53
N ALA A 54 2.74 -7.32 -0.75
CA ALA A 54 3.27 -6.03 -1.11
C ALA A 54 2.58 -5.09 -0.13
N ALA A 55 3.34 -4.58 0.83
CA ALA A 55 2.81 -3.74 1.86
C ALA A 55 2.28 -2.52 1.12
N GLU A 56 0.98 -2.52 0.84
CA GLU A 56 0.31 -1.36 0.31
C GLU A 56 0.46 -0.29 1.37
N ASN A 57 1.23 0.73 0.97
CA ASN A 57 1.44 2.04 1.57
C ASN A 57 0.54 2.34 2.77
N SER A 58 1.15 2.88 3.83
CA SER A 58 0.56 3.42 5.06
C SER A 58 -0.37 4.63 4.84
N TYR A 59 -1.19 4.59 3.80
CA TYR A 59 -2.27 5.50 3.55
C TYR A 59 -3.40 5.16 4.53
N GLN A 60 -3.61 6.04 5.51
CA GLN A 60 -4.67 5.89 6.51
C GLN A 60 -6.08 6.15 5.95
N GLY A 61 -6.20 6.38 4.64
CA GLY A 61 -7.48 6.62 4.02
C GLY A 61 -8.14 5.35 3.48
N ALA A 62 -9.47 5.35 3.44
CA ALA A 62 -10.23 4.21 2.95
C ALA A 62 -10.21 4.17 1.42
N ARG A 63 -9.35 3.32 0.84
CA ARG A 63 -9.36 3.02 -0.60
C ARG A 63 -10.40 1.96 -0.94
N VAL A 64 -11.03 2.11 -2.10
CA VAL A 64 -12.00 1.15 -2.65
C VAL A 64 -11.56 0.77 -4.06
N ALA A 65 -11.46 -0.53 -4.32
CA ALA A 65 -11.28 -1.10 -5.64
C ALA A 65 -12.52 -1.90 -6.02
N VAL A 66 -13.05 -1.63 -7.20
CA VAL A 66 -14.18 -2.35 -7.80
C VAL A 66 -13.68 -3.11 -9.02
N ASP A 67 -13.78 -4.42 -8.92
CA ASP A 67 -13.39 -5.35 -9.97
C ASP A 67 -14.43 -5.39 -11.10
N SER A 68 -13.95 -5.46 -12.34
CA SER A 68 -14.79 -5.58 -13.52
C SER A 68 -14.41 -6.80 -14.36
N GLY A 69 -15.43 -7.49 -14.89
CA GLY A 69 -15.27 -8.50 -15.94
C GLY A 69 -15.21 -7.90 -17.35
N LYS A 70 -15.36 -6.57 -17.49
CA LYS A 70 -15.36 -5.87 -18.78
C LYS A 70 -13.97 -5.44 -19.22
N SER A 71 -13.86 -5.10 -20.50
CA SER A 71 -12.63 -4.55 -21.04
C SER A 71 -12.34 -3.16 -20.47
N PHE A 72 -11.05 -2.78 -20.45
CA PHE A 72 -10.62 -1.44 -20.07
C PHE A 72 -11.36 -0.33 -20.82
N ASP A 73 -11.56 -0.48 -22.14
CA ASP A 73 -12.21 0.54 -22.96
C ASP A 73 -13.72 0.64 -22.63
N ASP A 74 -14.38 -0.48 -22.34
CA ASP A 74 -15.77 -0.48 -21.91
C ASP A 74 -15.94 0.16 -20.55
N VAL A 75 -15.07 -0.16 -19.58
CA VAL A 75 -15.12 0.44 -18.24
C VAL A 75 -14.83 1.93 -18.29
N THR A 76 -13.83 2.38 -19.06
CA THR A 76 -13.54 3.81 -19.20
C THR A 76 -14.70 4.58 -19.84
N LYS A 77 -15.37 4.00 -20.85
CA LYS A 77 -16.59 4.56 -21.45
C LYS A 77 -17.74 4.59 -20.44
N ALA A 78 -17.92 3.51 -19.68
CA ALA A 78 -18.96 3.40 -18.66
C ALA A 78 -18.75 4.42 -17.53
N VAL A 79 -17.52 4.63 -17.06
CA VAL A 79 -17.19 5.67 -16.07
C VAL A 79 -17.65 7.04 -16.57
N LYS A 80 -17.29 7.46 -17.79
CA LYS A 80 -17.73 8.76 -18.34
C LYS A 80 -19.25 8.89 -18.39
N MET A 81 -19.94 7.84 -18.84
CA MET A 81 -21.39 7.81 -18.90
C MET A 81 -22.01 7.92 -17.52
N MET A 82 -21.51 7.16 -16.53
CA MET A 82 -22.07 7.13 -15.19
C MET A 82 -21.77 8.42 -14.42
N VAL A 83 -20.62 9.07 -14.66
CA VAL A 83 -20.33 10.44 -14.19
C VAL A 83 -21.42 11.40 -14.65
N ALA A 84 -21.69 11.44 -15.96
CA ALA A 84 -22.68 12.34 -16.54
C ALA A 84 -24.11 12.05 -16.01
N LYS A 85 -24.51 10.77 -15.96
CA LYS A 85 -25.84 10.35 -15.46
C LYS A 85 -26.09 10.73 -14.01
N ASN A 86 -25.03 10.87 -13.19
CA ASN A 86 -25.13 11.22 -11.78
C ASN A 86 -24.93 12.72 -11.50
N GLY A 87 -25.09 13.58 -12.52
CA GLY A 87 -25.00 15.03 -12.36
C GLY A 87 -23.59 15.53 -12.02
N MET A 88 -22.57 14.78 -12.42
CA MET A 88 -21.16 15.17 -12.34
C MET A 88 -20.59 15.31 -13.74
N MET A 89 -19.39 15.87 -13.83
CA MET A 89 -18.63 15.98 -15.07
C MET A 89 -17.22 15.40 -14.89
N VAL A 90 -16.62 15.00 -16.01
CA VAL A 90 -15.19 14.71 -16.08
C VAL A 90 -14.49 16.04 -16.38
N LEU A 91 -13.78 16.59 -15.39
CA LEU A 91 -13.07 17.86 -15.50
C LEU A 91 -11.73 17.68 -16.22
N ALA A 92 -11.09 16.52 -16.04
CA ALA A 92 -9.85 16.18 -16.73
C ALA A 92 -9.65 14.67 -16.80
N GLU A 93 -8.82 14.26 -17.76
CA GLU A 93 -8.39 12.89 -17.96
C GLU A 93 -6.87 12.86 -18.09
N VAL A 94 -6.23 11.89 -17.42
CA VAL A 94 -4.80 11.61 -17.58
C VAL A 94 -4.65 10.18 -18.06
N ASP A 95 -4.23 10.02 -19.31
CA ASP A 95 -3.97 8.72 -19.92
C ASP A 95 -2.55 8.25 -19.57
N HIS A 96 -2.40 7.63 -18.40
CA HIS A 96 -1.12 7.11 -17.93
C HIS A 96 -0.58 6.01 -18.84
N GLY A 97 -1.44 5.20 -19.46
CA GLY A 97 -1.02 4.22 -20.46
C GLY A 97 -0.31 4.88 -21.64
N LYS A 98 -0.88 5.95 -22.20
CA LYS A 98 -0.26 6.74 -23.26
C LYS A 98 1.03 7.40 -22.79
N ILE A 99 1.03 8.07 -21.64
CA ILE A 99 2.20 8.80 -21.13
C ILE A 99 3.37 7.84 -20.88
N LEU A 100 3.13 6.72 -20.20
CA LEU A 100 4.19 5.77 -19.84
C LEU A 100 4.64 4.90 -21.01
N SER A 101 3.84 4.80 -22.08
CA SER A 101 4.31 4.17 -23.33
C SER A 101 5.54 4.86 -23.92
N MET A 102 5.72 6.16 -23.65
CA MET A 102 6.90 6.92 -24.07
C MET A 102 8.20 6.45 -23.40
N THR A 103 8.10 5.77 -22.24
CA THR A 103 9.25 5.18 -21.54
C THR A 103 9.45 3.70 -21.88
N GLY A 104 8.62 3.14 -22.77
CA GLY A 104 8.59 1.72 -23.11
C GLY A 104 7.67 0.89 -22.21
N LEU A 105 7.10 1.46 -21.15
CA LEU A 105 6.18 0.76 -20.26
C LEU A 105 4.76 0.73 -20.86
N LYS A 106 4.31 -0.46 -21.23
CA LYS A 106 2.94 -0.69 -21.74
C LYS A 106 2.01 -1.09 -20.61
N LEU A 107 0.99 -0.27 -20.36
CA LEU A 107 -0.09 -0.57 -19.43
C LEU A 107 -1.38 0.10 -19.88
N LYS A 108 -2.51 -0.44 -19.44
CA LYS A 108 -3.82 0.19 -19.62
C LYS A 108 -4.19 0.87 -18.31
N ALA A 109 -4.04 2.20 -18.25
CA ALA A 109 -4.47 2.95 -17.09
C ALA A 109 -4.85 4.39 -17.43
N LYS A 110 -5.92 4.87 -16.81
CA LYS A 110 -6.50 6.19 -17.03
C LYS A 110 -7.05 6.75 -15.72
N LEU A 111 -6.63 7.96 -15.38
CA LEU A 111 -7.15 8.72 -14.26
C LEU A 111 -8.22 9.69 -14.76
N PHE A 112 -9.39 9.67 -14.12
CA PHE A 112 -10.46 10.63 -14.31
C PHE A 112 -10.55 11.54 -13.09
N LEU A 113 -10.59 12.84 -13.35
CA LEU A 113 -10.88 13.86 -12.36
C LEU A 113 -12.35 14.25 -12.51
N VAL A 114 -13.18 13.87 -11.54
CA VAL A 114 -14.64 13.97 -11.62
C VAL A 114 -15.22 14.79 -10.49
N GLY A 115 -16.26 15.56 -10.78
CA GLY A 115 -16.88 16.40 -9.76
C GLY A 115 -18.08 17.18 -10.26
N ASN A 116 -18.66 17.95 -9.35
CA ASN A 116 -19.75 18.87 -9.63
C ASN A 116 -19.32 20.28 -9.15
N PRO A 117 -19.29 21.31 -10.01
CA PRO A 117 -18.87 22.65 -9.62
C PRO A 117 -19.66 23.27 -8.46
N MET A 118 -20.95 22.96 -8.33
CA MET A 118 -21.78 23.45 -7.21
C MET A 118 -21.36 22.82 -5.89
N VAL A 119 -21.09 21.51 -5.88
CA VAL A 119 -20.51 20.83 -4.71
C VAL A 119 -19.11 21.38 -4.40
N GLY A 120 -18.32 21.65 -5.45
CA GLY A 120 -17.02 22.30 -5.32
C GLY A 120 -17.12 23.66 -4.63
N LYS A 121 -18.03 24.54 -5.09
CA LYS A 121 -18.29 25.85 -4.47
C LYS A 121 -18.56 25.70 -2.97
N GLU A 122 -19.46 24.79 -2.59
CA GLU A 122 -19.80 24.55 -1.20
C GLU A 122 -18.60 24.16 -0.33
N LEU A 123 -17.65 23.37 -0.87
CA LEU A 123 -16.43 22.96 -0.18
C LEU A 123 -15.42 24.11 -0.09
N PHE A 124 -15.20 24.83 -1.19
CA PHE A 124 -14.25 25.96 -1.24
C PHE A 124 -14.68 27.12 -0.34
N GLU A 125 -15.99 27.31 -0.11
CA GLU A 125 -16.51 28.26 0.88
C GLU A 125 -16.15 27.88 2.33
N GLN A 126 -15.83 26.62 2.62
CA GLN A 126 -15.42 26.19 3.96
C GLN A 126 -13.91 26.33 4.16
N THR A 127 -13.12 25.89 3.18
CA THR A 127 -11.66 26.06 3.21
C THR A 127 -11.07 25.87 1.82
N HIS A 128 -10.10 26.70 1.45
CA HIS A 128 -9.40 26.56 0.17
C HIS A 128 -8.55 25.28 0.10
N ALA A 129 -8.17 24.70 1.24
CA ALA A 129 -7.31 23.52 1.30
C ALA A 129 -7.97 22.26 0.69
N VAL A 130 -9.30 22.25 0.54
CA VAL A 130 -10.01 21.17 -0.17
C VAL A 130 -9.53 21.00 -1.61
N GLY A 131 -8.99 22.05 -2.24
CA GLY A 131 -8.50 22.02 -3.63
C GLY A 131 -7.34 21.04 -3.89
N LEU A 132 -6.68 20.53 -2.85
CA LEU A 132 -5.70 19.46 -2.96
C LEU A 132 -6.34 18.08 -3.18
N TYR A 133 -7.63 17.95 -2.87
CA TYR A 133 -8.36 16.68 -2.81
C TYR A 133 -9.61 16.64 -3.69
N VAL A 134 -10.00 17.77 -4.27
CA VAL A 134 -11.07 17.87 -5.27
C VAL A 134 -10.54 18.43 -6.59
N PRO A 135 -11.08 18.02 -7.75
CA PRO A 135 -12.13 17.02 -7.96
C PRO A 135 -11.71 15.59 -7.55
N VAL A 136 -12.68 14.70 -7.36
CA VAL A 136 -12.45 13.31 -6.94
C VAL A 136 -11.72 12.54 -8.04
N ARG A 137 -10.80 11.67 -7.65
CA ARG A 137 -10.02 10.81 -8.55
C ARG A 137 -10.69 9.45 -8.70
N LEU A 138 -10.96 9.04 -9.94
CA LEU A 138 -11.32 7.67 -10.31
C LEU A 138 -10.23 7.11 -11.21
N TYR A 139 -9.59 6.02 -10.80
CA TYR A 139 -8.51 5.39 -11.55
C TYR A 139 -9.00 4.08 -12.15
N VAL A 140 -8.95 3.98 -13.47
CA VAL A 140 -9.26 2.73 -14.18
C VAL A 140 -7.95 2.14 -14.67
N TYR A 141 -7.71 0.86 -14.39
CA TYR A 141 -6.51 0.17 -14.88
C TYR A 141 -6.77 -1.32 -15.13
N THR A 142 -5.89 -1.93 -15.92
CA THR A 142 -5.82 -3.38 -16.07
C THR A 142 -4.61 -3.91 -15.31
N ASP A 143 -4.82 -4.91 -14.45
CA ASP A 143 -3.76 -5.57 -13.70
C ASP A 143 -2.93 -6.54 -14.58
N ALA A 144 -1.92 -7.18 -13.97
CA ALA A 144 -1.09 -8.17 -14.65
C ALA A 144 -1.85 -9.44 -15.07
N GLY A 145 -2.98 -9.74 -14.43
CA GLY A 145 -3.87 -10.84 -14.77
C GLY A 145 -4.84 -10.53 -15.91
N GLY A 146 -4.82 -9.29 -16.43
CA GLY A 146 -5.74 -8.85 -17.48
C GLY A 146 -7.11 -8.40 -16.96
N LYS A 147 -7.29 -8.31 -15.65
CA LYS A 147 -8.54 -7.86 -15.01
C LYS A 147 -8.59 -6.34 -14.94
N THR A 148 -9.76 -5.76 -15.21
CA THR A 148 -9.95 -4.30 -15.13
C THR A 148 -10.49 -3.92 -13.77
N HIS A 149 -9.98 -2.83 -13.19
CA HIS A 149 -10.39 -2.29 -11.91
C HIS A 149 -10.80 -0.82 -12.04
N VAL A 150 -11.75 -0.39 -11.22
CA VAL A 150 -12.03 1.01 -10.93
C VAL A 150 -11.68 1.27 -9.47
N GLU A 151 -10.70 2.12 -9.22
CA GLU A 151 -10.15 2.38 -7.89
C GLU A 151 -10.23 3.85 -7.52
N TYR A 152 -10.52 4.13 -6.25
CA TYR A 152 -10.60 5.49 -5.73
C TYR A 152 -10.42 5.51 -4.21
N ASP A 153 -9.97 6.66 -3.69
CA ASP A 153 -10.01 6.92 -2.26
C ASP A 153 -11.39 7.48 -1.88
N LYS A 154 -12.00 7.01 -0.79
CA LYS A 154 -13.28 7.55 -0.30
C LYS A 154 -13.16 9.07 -0.07
N PRO A 155 -13.99 9.88 -0.72
CA PRO A 155 -14.04 11.33 -0.49
C PRO A 155 -14.15 11.71 1.00
N SER A 156 -14.96 11.02 1.80
CA SER A 156 -15.08 11.29 3.24
C SER A 156 -13.77 11.09 4.00
N SER A 157 -12.94 10.15 3.55
CA SER A 157 -11.64 9.88 4.15
C SER A 157 -10.61 10.94 3.83
N LEU A 158 -10.66 11.51 2.62
CA LEU A 158 -9.79 12.60 2.19
C LEU A 158 -10.22 13.94 2.80
N LEU A 159 -11.53 14.20 2.82
CA LEU A 159 -12.08 15.46 3.31
C LEU A 159 -12.21 15.50 4.84
N GLY A 160 -12.26 14.34 5.50
CA GLY A 160 -12.42 14.23 6.95
C GLY A 160 -11.26 14.80 7.78
N GLN A 161 -10.13 15.14 7.14
CA GLN A 161 -9.04 15.88 7.79
C GLN A 161 -9.37 17.37 8.01
N PHE A 162 -10.37 17.91 7.31
CA PHE A 162 -10.81 19.29 7.46
C PHE A 162 -11.94 19.37 8.49
N GLN A 163 -11.92 20.42 9.31
CA GLN A 163 -12.99 20.69 10.27
C GLN A 163 -14.24 21.23 9.55
N GLY A 164 -15.42 20.84 10.02
CA GLY A 164 -16.70 21.41 9.58
C GLY A 164 -17.71 20.34 9.17
N ASP A 165 -18.90 20.41 9.76
CA ASP A 165 -19.99 19.47 9.53
C ASP A 165 -20.39 19.41 8.04
N LYS A 166 -20.37 20.57 7.35
CA LYS A 166 -20.67 20.65 5.91
C LYS A 166 -19.67 19.84 5.08
N ILE A 167 -18.37 19.93 5.37
CA ILE A 167 -17.35 19.15 4.66
C ILE A 167 -17.55 17.66 4.91
N GLY A 168 -17.81 17.27 6.16
CA GLY A 168 -18.08 15.88 6.51
C GLY A 168 -19.33 15.31 5.81
N MET A 169 -20.42 16.06 5.77
CA MET A 169 -21.65 15.68 5.05
C MET A 169 -21.40 15.54 3.55
N VAL A 170 -20.71 16.50 2.93
CA VAL A 170 -20.37 16.44 1.49
C VAL A 170 -19.47 15.25 1.19
N GLY A 171 -18.48 14.96 2.03
CA GLY A 171 -17.61 13.80 1.88
C GLY A 171 -18.39 12.49 1.87
N LYS A 172 -19.32 12.30 2.82
CA LYS A 172 -20.18 11.10 2.85
C LYS A 172 -21.12 11.00 1.65
N MET A 173 -21.72 12.12 1.23
CA MET A 173 -22.55 12.16 0.01
C MET A 173 -21.75 11.76 -1.23
N LEU A 174 -20.49 12.19 -1.32
CA LEU A 174 -19.61 11.83 -2.42
C LEU A 174 -19.17 10.36 -2.36
N ASP A 175 -18.97 9.77 -1.17
CA ASP A 175 -18.72 8.32 -1.04
C ASP A 175 -19.83 7.50 -1.72
N GLU A 176 -21.09 7.82 -1.42
CA GLU A 176 -22.25 7.11 -1.98
C GLU A 176 -22.33 7.27 -3.51
N LYS A 177 -22.20 8.51 -4.00
CA LYS A 177 -22.26 8.79 -5.44
C LYS A 177 -21.14 8.11 -6.21
N ILE A 178 -19.91 8.22 -5.73
CA ILE A 178 -18.72 7.67 -6.38
C ILE A 178 -18.74 6.14 -6.30
N GLY A 179 -19.14 5.57 -5.16
CA GLY A 179 -19.28 4.13 -5.00
C GLY A 179 -20.35 3.52 -5.91
N GLY A 180 -21.53 4.14 -5.99
CA GLY A 180 -22.59 3.70 -6.90
C GLY A 180 -22.16 3.78 -8.37
N LEU A 181 -21.52 4.89 -8.75
CA LEU A 181 -20.97 5.10 -10.09
C LEU A 181 -19.92 4.05 -10.45
N ALA A 182 -18.92 3.83 -9.59
CA ALA A 182 -17.86 2.86 -9.82
C ALA A 182 -18.42 1.43 -9.96
N THR A 183 -19.37 1.06 -9.09
CA THR A 183 -20.06 -0.24 -9.16
C THR A 183 -20.80 -0.42 -10.47
N MET A 184 -21.62 0.56 -10.87
CA MET A 184 -22.38 0.50 -12.13
C MET A 184 -21.50 0.57 -13.38
N ALA A 185 -20.33 1.21 -13.31
CA ALA A 185 -19.40 1.26 -14.43
C ALA A 185 -18.61 -0.05 -14.60
N ALA A 186 -18.36 -0.77 -13.49
CA ALA A 186 -17.62 -2.02 -13.48
C ALA A 186 -18.49 -3.24 -13.83
N GLN A 187 -19.81 -3.19 -13.61
CA GLN A 187 -20.77 -4.23 -13.96
C GLN A 187 -21.23 -4.13 -15.39
#